data_AF-A0A254NQT6-F1
#
_entry.id   AF-A0A254NQT6-F1
#
_cell.length_a   1.000
_cell.length_b   1.000
_cell.length_c   1.000
_cell.angle_alpha   90.00
_cell.angle_beta   90.00
_cell.angle_gamma   90.00
#
_symmetry.space_group_name_H-M   'P 1'
#
loop_
_entity.id
_entity.type
_entity.pdbx_description
1 polymer ?
#
loop_
_entity_poly.entity_id
_entity_poly.type
_entity_poly.pdbx_seq_one_letter_code
_entity_poly.pdbx_strand_id
1 'polypeptide(L)'
;MNLNLPKRKVARLSSAVLIVLLLAGCSSKDQVATSSSWAFPFVVYQGTAYGLNGGGEAAPGDKLGEVTFVFSDEQLEPDVEKFLNSAEPEDRERLRSGIYGQSVPVGTAIYAIDGISPEEAIAVETEKGVYRRAEKAGP
;
A
#
# COMPACT_ATOMS: atom_id res chain seq x y z
N MET A 1 38.87 51.89 31.30
CA MET A 1 39.01 51.95 29.82
C MET A 1 37.66 51.67 29.20
N ASN A 2 37.10 52.66 28.50
CA ASN A 2 35.86 52.58 27.74
C ASN A 2 36.10 51.78 26.45
N LEU A 3 35.29 50.77 26.16
CA LEU A 3 35.17 50.19 24.82
C LEU A 3 33.71 50.24 24.38
N ASN A 4 33.45 51.27 23.58
CA ASN A 4 32.20 51.63 22.97
C ASN A 4 32.03 50.76 21.71
N LEU A 5 31.08 49.82 21.72
CA LEU A 5 30.78 48.98 20.55
C LEU A 5 29.64 49.63 19.74
N PRO A 6 29.80 49.82 18.41
CA PRO A 6 28.81 50.50 17.59
C PRO A 6 27.56 49.63 17.36
N LYS A 7 26.38 50.27 17.50
CA LYS A 7 25.07 49.69 17.16
C LYS A 7 25.00 49.41 15.66
N ARG A 8 25.13 48.13 15.26
CA ARG A 8 24.83 47.70 13.90
C ARG A 8 23.33 47.86 13.65
N LYS A 9 22.98 48.74 12.71
CA LYS A 9 21.62 48.89 12.21
C LYS A 9 21.21 47.57 11.57
N VAL A 10 20.29 46.83 12.19
CA VAL A 10 19.66 45.66 11.58
C VAL A 10 18.80 46.19 10.43
N ALA A 11 19.31 46.07 9.20
CA ALA A 11 18.57 46.40 8.00
C ALA A 11 17.33 45.49 7.95
N ARG A 12 16.16 46.07 8.20
CA ARG A 12 14.86 45.44 7.99
C ARG A 12 14.64 45.31 6.48
N LEU A 13 15.20 44.26 5.87
CA LEU A 13 15.06 44.04 4.44
C LEU A 13 15.08 42.54 4.11
N SER A 14 14.27 41.75 4.81
CA SER A 14 14.15 40.31 4.53
C SER A 14 12.79 39.73 4.95
N SER A 15 11.68 40.40 4.66
CA SER A 15 10.33 39.82 4.86
C SER A 15 9.57 39.62 3.54
N ALA A 16 9.76 40.49 2.55
CA ALA A 16 9.07 40.38 1.26
C ALA A 16 9.59 39.23 0.36
N VAL A 17 10.86 38.81 0.50
CA VAL A 17 11.44 37.73 -0.31
C VAL A 17 10.93 36.35 0.12
N LEU A 18 10.58 36.18 1.40
CA LEU A 18 10.09 34.90 1.92
C LEU A 18 8.65 34.59 1.45
N ILE A 19 7.86 35.62 1.16
CA ILE A 19 6.46 35.49 0.72
C ILE A 19 6.37 35.11 -0.77
N VAL A 20 7.32 35.55 -1.59
CA VAL A 20 7.33 35.24 -3.04
C VAL A 20 7.74 33.78 -3.31
N LEU A 21 8.54 33.17 -2.44
CA LEU A 21 8.93 31.75 -2.54
C LEU A 21 7.80 30.76 -2.20
N LEU A 22 6.71 31.22 -1.57
CA LEU A 22 5.57 30.36 -1.21
C LEU A 22 4.52 30.24 -2.32
N LEU A 23 4.61 31.02 -3.40
CA LEU A 23 3.61 31.05 -4.48
C LEU A 23 4.02 30.28 -5.75
N ALA A 24 5.22 29.70 -5.78
CA ALA A 24 5.69 28.84 -6.86
C ALA A 24 5.59 27.34 -6.51
N GLY A 25 4.58 26.96 -5.71
CA GLY A 25 4.22 25.56 -5.48
C GLY A 25 3.54 24.99 -6.72
N CYS A 26 4.33 24.35 -7.56
CA CYS A 26 3.97 23.75 -8.84
C CYS A 26 2.69 22.91 -8.80
N SER A 27 1.80 23.19 -9.75
CA SER A 27 0.79 22.26 -10.27
C SER A 27 1.50 21.01 -10.79
N SER A 28 1.47 19.93 -10.00
CA SER A 28 1.82 18.59 -10.46
C SER A 28 0.51 17.85 -10.66
N LYS A 29 0.09 17.70 -11.91
CA LYS A 29 -0.74 16.56 -12.29
C LYS A 29 0.11 15.31 -12.02
N ASP A 30 -0.48 14.34 -11.36
CA ASP A 30 0.10 13.06 -10.92
C ASP A 30 1.05 13.14 -9.70
N GLN A 31 0.48 13.54 -8.56
CA GLN A 31 1.02 13.21 -7.23
C GLN A 31 0.11 12.16 -6.59
N VAL A 32 0.40 10.87 -6.83
CA VAL A 32 0.01 9.78 -5.93
C VAL A 32 1.27 9.08 -5.45
N ALA A 33 2.14 9.85 -4.79
CA ALA A 33 3.05 9.29 -3.80
C ALA A 33 2.42 9.61 -2.44
N THR A 34 1.47 8.78 -2.01
CA THR A 34 0.91 8.88 -0.67
C THR A 34 1.93 8.31 0.30
N SER A 35 2.43 9.13 1.22
CA SER A 35 3.34 8.76 2.31
C SER A 35 2.70 7.82 3.36
N SER A 36 1.78 6.97 2.93
CA SER A 36 1.08 5.93 3.70
C SER A 36 0.61 4.87 2.69
N SER A 37 1.54 4.10 2.10
CA SER A 37 1.19 3.16 1.01
C SER A 37 0.60 1.82 1.51
N TRP A 38 0.61 1.55 2.82
CA TRP A 38 0.30 0.21 3.35
C TRP A 38 -1.01 0.09 4.15
N ALA A 39 -1.80 1.15 4.31
CA ALA A 39 -3.04 1.10 5.11
C ALA A 39 -4.29 0.64 4.30
N PHE A 40 -4.13 -0.35 3.40
CA PHE A 40 -5.21 -0.79 2.52
C PHE A 40 -5.43 -2.30 2.56
N PRO A 41 -6.67 -2.79 2.38
CA PRO A 41 -6.94 -4.22 2.32
C PRO A 41 -6.09 -4.89 1.24
N PHE A 42 -5.52 -6.04 1.57
CA PHE A 42 -4.70 -6.82 0.66
C PHE A 42 -4.95 -8.31 0.82
N VAL A 43 -4.59 -9.07 -0.21
CA VAL A 43 -4.50 -10.53 -0.18
C VAL A 43 -3.09 -10.94 -0.53
N VAL A 44 -2.63 -12.07 0.02
CA VAL A 44 -1.38 -12.70 -0.35
C VAL A 44 -1.68 -13.99 -1.07
N TYR A 45 -1.07 -14.14 -2.24
CA TYR A 45 -1.18 -15.31 -3.09
C TYR A 45 0.23 -15.73 -3.51
N GLN A 46 0.57 -17.00 -3.30
CA GLN A 46 1.92 -17.56 -3.57
C GLN A 46 3.06 -16.69 -3.02
N GLY A 47 2.88 -16.17 -1.81
CA GLY A 47 3.88 -15.35 -1.13
C GLY A 47 4.03 -13.91 -1.66
N THR A 48 3.17 -13.47 -2.58
CA THR A 48 3.13 -12.09 -3.09
C THR A 48 1.90 -11.37 -2.56
N ALA A 49 2.08 -10.16 -2.03
CA ALA A 49 0.97 -9.32 -1.59
C ALA A 49 0.36 -8.53 -2.75
N TYR A 50 -0.97 -8.43 -2.76
CA TYR A 50 -1.76 -7.71 -3.76
C TYR A 50 -2.72 -6.76 -3.05
N GLY A 51 -2.55 -5.47 -3.30
CA GLY A 51 -3.39 -4.42 -2.73
C GLY A 51 -4.68 -4.25 -3.53
N LEU A 52 -5.81 -4.08 -2.81
CA LEU A 52 -7.11 -3.79 -3.40
C LEU A 52 -7.34 -2.29 -3.67
N ASN A 53 -6.36 -1.44 -3.35
CA ASN A 53 -6.45 0.00 -3.58
C ASN A 53 -6.24 0.34 -5.07
N GLY A 54 -7.08 1.21 -5.62
CA GLY A 54 -6.94 1.73 -6.99
C GLY A 54 -7.35 0.75 -8.10
N GLY A 55 -7.49 -0.54 -7.82
CA GLY A 55 -7.95 -1.51 -8.79
C GLY A 55 -9.36 -1.20 -9.30
N GLY A 56 -9.60 -1.36 -10.60
CA GLY A 56 -10.93 -1.29 -11.20
C GLY A 56 -11.75 -2.57 -10.97
N GLU A 57 -12.90 -2.64 -11.62
CA GLU A 57 -13.54 -3.94 -11.86
C GLU A 57 -12.63 -4.82 -12.74
N ALA A 58 -12.66 -6.13 -12.51
CA ALA A 58 -11.91 -7.11 -13.28
C ALA A 58 -12.86 -8.12 -13.93
N ALA A 59 -12.50 -8.59 -15.13
CA ALA A 59 -13.10 -9.79 -15.69
C ALA A 59 -12.37 -11.01 -15.13
N PRO A 60 -13.02 -11.87 -14.32
CA PRO A 60 -12.38 -13.04 -13.75
C PRO A 60 -12.17 -14.11 -14.82
N GLY A 61 -10.99 -14.72 -14.81
CA GLY A 61 -10.68 -15.95 -15.53
C GLY A 61 -10.81 -17.17 -14.61
N ASP A 62 -9.83 -18.08 -14.70
CA ASP A 62 -9.81 -19.30 -13.88
C ASP A 62 -9.70 -19.01 -12.38
N LYS A 63 -10.41 -19.79 -11.57
CA LYS A 63 -10.31 -19.71 -10.10
C LYS A 63 -8.96 -20.24 -9.63
N LEU A 64 -8.23 -19.43 -8.87
CA LEU A 64 -6.93 -19.75 -8.30
C LEU A 64 -7.03 -20.34 -6.89
N GLY A 65 -8.05 -19.94 -6.13
CA GLY A 65 -8.27 -20.47 -4.78
C GLY A 65 -9.23 -19.61 -3.96
N GLU A 66 -9.14 -19.75 -2.65
CA GLU A 66 -9.93 -18.99 -1.67
C GLU A 66 -9.05 -18.55 -0.51
N VAL A 67 -9.38 -17.41 0.09
CA VAL A 67 -8.78 -16.95 1.34
C VAL A 67 -9.05 -17.96 2.45
N THR A 68 -7.99 -18.50 3.04
CA THR A 68 -8.05 -19.52 4.11
C THR A 68 -7.76 -18.94 5.50
N PHE A 69 -7.30 -17.69 5.55
CA PHE A 69 -6.93 -17.01 6.78
C PHE A 69 -7.11 -15.50 6.66
N VAL A 70 -7.56 -14.86 7.73
CA VAL A 70 -7.76 -13.41 7.79
C VAL A 70 -7.00 -12.82 8.95
N PHE A 71 -6.30 -11.73 8.69
CA PHE A 71 -5.67 -10.95 9.75
C PHE A 71 -6.61 -9.87 10.26
N SER A 72 -6.74 -9.81 11.57
CA SER A 72 -7.47 -8.75 12.25
C SER A 72 -6.59 -7.55 12.62
N ASP A 73 -5.26 -7.67 12.52
CA ASP A 73 -4.36 -6.61 12.96
C ASP A 73 -4.09 -5.59 11.84
N GLU A 74 -4.23 -4.31 12.20
CA GLU A 74 -4.21 -3.17 11.28
C GLU A 74 -2.76 -2.79 10.89
N GLN A 75 -1.75 -3.27 11.64
CA GLN A 75 -0.33 -2.94 11.48
C GLN A 75 0.50 -3.97 10.70
N LEU A 76 -0.13 -4.86 9.93
CA LEU A 76 0.63 -5.80 9.12
C LEU A 76 1.23 -5.11 7.90
N GLU A 77 2.53 -4.85 7.96
CA GLU A 77 3.31 -4.62 6.74
C GLU A 77 3.38 -5.93 5.93
N PRO A 78 3.26 -5.87 4.58
CA PRO A 78 3.25 -7.05 3.71
C PRO A 78 4.66 -7.65 3.51
N ASP A 79 5.53 -7.60 4.54
CA ASP A 79 6.72 -8.44 4.56
C ASP A 79 6.28 -9.88 4.86
N VAL A 80 5.95 -10.58 3.76
CA VAL A 80 5.46 -11.94 3.78
C VAL A 80 6.43 -12.87 4.50
N GLU A 81 7.73 -12.70 4.33
CA GLU A 81 8.72 -13.59 4.94
C GLU A 81 8.81 -13.37 6.46
N LYS A 82 8.89 -12.11 6.90
CA LYS A 82 8.83 -11.78 8.33
C LYS A 82 7.53 -12.28 8.96
N PHE A 83 6.41 -12.13 8.25
CA PHE A 83 5.12 -12.64 8.68
C PHE A 83 5.12 -14.17 8.82
N LEU A 84 5.53 -14.90 7.78
CA LEU A 84 5.59 -16.36 7.80
C LEU A 84 6.49 -16.91 8.91
N ASN A 85 7.54 -16.17 9.27
CA ASN A 85 8.43 -16.53 10.36
C ASN A 85 7.90 -16.18 11.75
N SER A 86 6.89 -15.30 11.85
CA SER A 86 6.21 -14.96 13.11
C SER A 86 5.04 -15.88 13.45
N ALA A 87 4.50 -16.58 12.45
CA ALA A 87 3.42 -17.55 12.65
C ALA A 87 3.91 -18.80 13.41
N GLU A 88 3.00 -19.44 14.14
CA GLU A 88 3.27 -20.73 14.79
C GLU A 88 3.74 -21.77 13.75
N PRO A 89 4.65 -22.70 14.10
CA PRO A 89 5.21 -23.66 13.16
C PRO A 89 4.17 -24.49 12.40
N GLU A 90 3.07 -24.88 13.06
CA GLU A 90 1.93 -25.59 12.46
C GLU A 90 1.16 -24.75 11.43
N ASP A 91 1.08 -23.44 11.61
CA ASP A 91 0.37 -22.52 10.72
C ASP A 91 1.25 -22.09 9.55
N ARG A 92 2.58 -22.09 9.72
CA ARG A 92 3.53 -21.63 8.71
C ARG A 92 3.44 -22.41 7.40
N GLU A 93 3.25 -23.73 7.46
CA GLU A 93 3.09 -24.55 6.25
C GLU A 93 1.80 -24.19 5.51
N ARG A 94 0.70 -24.07 6.27
CA ARG A 94 -0.61 -23.64 5.74
C ARG A 94 -0.52 -22.27 5.09
N LEU A 95 0.18 -21.32 5.70
CA LEU A 95 0.36 -19.96 5.17
C LEU A 95 1.28 -19.94 3.94
N ARG A 96 2.32 -20.76 3.87
CA ARG A 96 3.18 -20.87 2.67
C ARG A 96 2.43 -21.37 1.43
N SER A 97 1.51 -22.31 1.62
CA SER A 97 0.70 -22.86 0.52
C SER A 97 -0.63 -22.12 0.31
N GLY A 98 -1.02 -21.27 1.26
CA GLY A 98 -2.37 -20.72 1.35
C GLY A 98 -2.52 -19.32 0.77
N ILE A 99 -3.78 -18.93 0.61
CA ILE A 99 -4.16 -17.54 0.35
C ILE A 99 -4.64 -16.95 1.66
N TYR A 100 -4.19 -15.75 1.99
CA TYR A 100 -4.56 -15.07 3.22
C TYR A 100 -4.76 -13.58 2.96
N GLY A 101 -5.59 -12.91 3.77
CA GLY A 101 -5.93 -11.50 3.52
C GLY A 101 -6.03 -10.66 4.78
N GLN A 102 -5.83 -9.36 4.64
CA GLN A 102 -6.14 -8.38 5.67
C GLN A 102 -7.50 -7.77 5.34
N SER A 103 -8.45 -7.85 6.27
CA SER A 103 -9.82 -7.34 6.07
C SER A 103 -10.56 -7.93 4.85
N VAL A 104 -10.14 -9.11 4.39
CA VAL A 104 -10.79 -9.87 3.31
C VAL A 104 -11.31 -11.17 3.93
N PRO A 105 -12.62 -11.49 3.91
CA PRO A 105 -13.18 -12.65 4.59
C PRO A 105 -12.59 -14.01 4.16
N VAL A 106 -12.58 -14.99 5.08
CA VAL A 106 -12.33 -16.40 4.73
C VAL A 106 -13.38 -16.86 3.71
N GLY A 107 -12.93 -17.61 2.70
CA GLY A 107 -13.77 -18.10 1.60
C GLY A 107 -13.91 -17.11 0.44
N THR A 108 -13.37 -15.89 0.55
CA THR A 108 -13.29 -14.97 -0.60
C THR A 108 -12.48 -15.63 -1.71
N ALA A 109 -13.11 -15.78 -2.88
CA ALA A 109 -12.52 -16.44 -4.02
C ALA A 109 -11.57 -15.50 -4.77
N ILE A 110 -10.44 -16.07 -5.20
CA ILE A 110 -9.39 -15.42 -5.97
C ILE A 110 -9.33 -16.05 -7.34
N TYR A 111 -9.20 -15.22 -8.37
CA TYR A 111 -9.23 -15.62 -9.78
C TYR A 111 -8.04 -15.00 -10.52
N ALA A 112 -7.65 -15.65 -11.61
CA ALA A 112 -6.84 -15.03 -12.63
C ALA A 112 -7.63 -13.91 -13.32
N ILE A 113 -6.94 -13.07 -14.09
CA ILE A 113 -7.56 -12.11 -14.99
C ILE A 113 -7.15 -12.49 -16.41
N ASP A 114 -8.11 -12.61 -17.32
CA ASP A 114 -7.83 -13.01 -18.69
C ASP A 114 -6.80 -12.07 -19.35
N GLY A 115 -5.72 -12.66 -19.87
CA GLY A 115 -4.64 -11.91 -20.53
C GLY A 115 -3.67 -11.18 -19.59
N ILE A 116 -3.80 -11.32 -18.27
CA ILE A 116 -2.87 -10.76 -17.28
C ILE A 116 -2.25 -11.89 -16.46
N SER A 117 -0.93 -11.87 -16.27
CA SER A 117 -0.25 -12.85 -15.42
C SER A 117 -0.68 -12.69 -13.96
N PRO A 118 -0.97 -13.78 -13.22
CA PRO A 118 -1.22 -13.72 -11.78
C PRO A 118 -0.09 -13.06 -10.99
N GLU A 119 1.15 -13.07 -11.49
CA GLU A 119 2.28 -12.36 -10.86
C GLU A 119 2.14 -10.83 -10.91
N GLU A 120 1.33 -10.30 -11.81
CA GLU A 120 1.10 -8.86 -12.00
C GLU A 120 -0.18 -8.40 -11.29
N ALA A 121 -1.28 -9.12 -11.50
CA ALA A 121 -2.56 -8.83 -10.87
C ALA A 121 -3.46 -10.06 -10.78
N ILE A 122 -4.38 -10.03 -9.82
CA ILE A 122 -5.40 -11.06 -9.60
C ILE A 122 -6.77 -10.39 -9.43
N ALA A 123 -7.84 -11.16 -9.61
CA ALA A 123 -9.20 -10.72 -9.32
C ALA A 123 -9.65 -11.29 -7.97
N VAL A 124 -10.27 -10.44 -7.15
CA VAL A 124 -10.81 -10.78 -5.83
C VAL A 124 -12.32 -10.59 -5.86
N GLU A 125 -13.08 -11.62 -5.50
CA GLU A 125 -14.55 -11.55 -5.44
C GLU A 125 -14.99 -10.91 -4.11
N THR A 126 -15.23 -9.60 -4.12
CA THR A 126 -15.58 -8.83 -2.92
C THR A 126 -17.03 -9.00 -2.51
N GLU A 127 -17.90 -9.22 -3.50
CA GLU A 127 -19.31 -9.57 -3.34
C GLU A 127 -19.65 -10.59 -4.42
N LYS A 128 -20.77 -11.32 -4.26
CA LYS A 128 -21.16 -12.36 -5.21
C LYS A 128 -21.25 -11.80 -6.64
N GLY A 129 -20.35 -12.23 -7.52
CA GLY A 129 -20.26 -11.77 -8.90
C GLY A 129 -19.64 -10.37 -9.10
N VAL A 130 -19.10 -9.76 -8.06
CA VAL A 130 -18.37 -8.48 -8.12
C VAL A 130 -16.89 -8.75 -7.91
N TYR A 131 -16.10 -8.50 -8.95
CA TYR A 131 -14.68 -8.81 -8.97
C TYR A 131 -13.86 -7.53 -9.05
N ARG A 132 -12.97 -7.36 -8.09
CA ARG A 132 -12.08 -6.21 -7.99
C ARG A 132 -10.68 -6.65 -8.37
N ARG A 133 -10.01 -5.88 -9.22
CA ARG A 133 -8.59 -6.07 -9.51
C ARG A 133 -7.79 -5.78 -8.24
N ALA A 134 -6.89 -6.68 -7.88
CA ALA A 134 -5.84 -6.42 -6.91
C ALA A 134 -4.49 -6.42 -7.63
N GLU A 135 -3.72 -5.37 -7.40
CA GLU A 135 -2.42 -5.18 -8.06
C GLU A 135 -1.31 -5.57 -7.10
N LYS A 136 -0.23 -6.12 -7.62
CA LYS A 136 0.95 -6.45 -6.82
C LYS A 136 1.38 -5.22 -6.01
N ALA A 137 1.41 -5.37 -4.69
CA ALA A 137 1.89 -4.32 -3.81
C ALA A 137 3.39 -4.07 -4.10
N GLY A 138 3.76 -2.81 -4.27
CA GLY A 138 5.16 -2.41 -4.38
C GLY A 138 5.93 -2.69 -3.08
N PRO A 139 7.27 -2.81 -3.15
CA PRO A 139 8.12 -2.88 -1.96
C PRO A 139 8.04 -1.63 -1.08
#